data_AF-A0A2J6TT22-F1
#
_entry.id   AF-A0A2J6TT22-F1
#
_cell.length_a   1.000
_cell.length_b   1.000
_cell.length_c   1.000
_cell.angle_alpha   90.00
_cell.angle_beta   90.00
_cell.angle_gamma   90.00
#
_symmetry.space_group_name_H-M   'P 1'
#
loop_
_entity.id
_entity.type
_entity.pdbx_description
1 polymer ?
#
loop_
_entity_poly.entity_id
_entity_poly.type
_entity_poly.pdbx_seq_one_letter_code
_entity_poly.pdbx_strand_id
1 'polypeptide(L)'
;MTSSAPTIIDLKLRFLNSQILALSNPLSPSSTFLTSNSSAEENALRQKSIDEALHKLNGLLKKHNRLAYGPQAKRHVAEQVDRLYWVAGDRDVHDDGEEWAEKGIDYRRENIVEQLPEEWSEEAQTKTPEQAQKYKELQQRLAELMERRKQAREKVEGYKAFKGVLDLLAGEDAGVQQNLVTKNGEVEEELEKMRRLMLRVERGMNGLEEKGAGDGDGMDVDEEGFEEGKILRLLGGA
;
A
#
# COMPACT_ATOMS: atom_id res chain seq x y z
N MET A 1 -20.96 -28.80 4.67
CA MET A 1 -19.55 -29.16 4.47
C MET A 1 -18.96 -28.13 3.51
N THR A 2 -18.33 -27.10 4.05
CA THR A 2 -17.82 -25.94 3.28
C THR A 2 -16.66 -26.38 2.40
N SER A 3 -16.89 -26.55 1.09
CA SER A 3 -15.80 -26.77 0.15
C SER A 3 -15.00 -25.47 0.01
N SER A 4 -13.91 -25.33 0.75
CA SER A 4 -12.95 -24.25 0.47
C SER A 4 -12.44 -24.42 -0.95
N ALA A 5 -12.14 -23.31 -1.62
CA ALA A 5 -11.49 -23.36 -2.91
C ALA A 5 -10.19 -24.19 -2.80
N PRO A 6 -9.90 -25.08 -3.78
CA PRO A 6 -8.69 -25.89 -3.74
C PRO A 6 -7.46 -24.99 -3.80
N THR A 7 -6.46 -25.26 -2.96
CA THR A 7 -5.20 -24.52 -3.02
C THR A 7 -4.41 -24.88 -4.29
N ILE A 8 -3.46 -24.03 -4.70
CA ILE A 8 -2.58 -24.31 -5.85
C ILE A 8 -1.82 -25.64 -5.64
N ILE A 9 -1.41 -25.91 -4.40
CA ILE A 9 -0.75 -27.16 -4.01
C ILE A 9 -1.72 -28.35 -4.20
N ASP A 10 -2.99 -28.21 -3.84
CA ASP A 10 -4.00 -29.26 -4.05
C ASP A 10 -4.22 -29.55 -5.55
N LEU A 11 -4.19 -28.53 -6.40
CA LEU A 11 -4.29 -28.71 -7.85
C LEU A 11 -3.08 -29.48 -8.40
N LYS A 12 -1.87 -29.10 -7.99
CA LYS A 12 -0.62 -29.80 -8.35
C LYS A 12 -0.64 -31.25 -7.87
N LEU A 13 -1.10 -31.48 -6.64
CA LEU A 13 -1.23 -32.82 -6.08
C LEU A 13 -2.25 -33.68 -6.84
N ARG A 14 -3.40 -33.11 -7.23
CA ARG A 14 -4.41 -33.78 -8.07
C ARG A 14 -3.82 -34.19 -9.42
N PHE A 15 -3.06 -33.30 -10.07
CA PHE A 15 -2.36 -33.62 -11.31
C PHE A 15 -1.35 -34.76 -11.12
N LEU A 16 -0.49 -34.68 -10.10
CA LEU A 16 0.47 -35.77 -9.83
C LEU A 16 -0.25 -37.10 -9.57
N ASN A 17 -1.37 -37.07 -8.84
CA ASN A 17 -2.17 -38.27 -8.61
C ASN A 17 -2.76 -38.84 -9.91
N SER A 18 -3.24 -38.01 -10.84
CA SER A 18 -3.78 -38.51 -12.11
C SER A 18 -2.68 -39.14 -12.98
N GLN A 19 -1.49 -38.53 -13.03
CA GLN A 19 -0.35 -39.10 -13.76
C GLN A 19 0.13 -40.41 -13.15
N ILE A 20 0.24 -40.47 -11.82
CA ILE A 20 0.65 -41.70 -11.12
C ILE A 20 -0.38 -42.80 -11.31
N LEU A 21 -1.68 -42.47 -11.35
CA LEU A 21 -2.74 -43.44 -11.67
C LEU A 21 -2.58 -43.99 -13.07
N ALA A 22 -2.35 -43.13 -14.07
CA ALA A 22 -2.11 -43.55 -15.46
C ALA A 22 -0.89 -44.50 -15.58
N LEU A 23 0.19 -44.21 -14.86
CA LEU A 23 1.41 -45.05 -14.83
C LEU A 23 1.27 -46.32 -13.98
N SER A 24 0.31 -46.34 -13.05
CA SER A 24 0.06 -47.51 -12.17
C SER A 24 -0.91 -48.53 -12.77
N ASN A 25 -1.43 -48.27 -13.97
CA ASN A 25 -2.39 -49.14 -14.63
C ASN A 25 -1.77 -50.54 -14.84
N PRO A 26 -2.46 -51.64 -14.48
CA PRO A 26 -1.93 -52.98 -14.67
C PRO A 26 -1.59 -53.23 -16.13
N LEU A 27 -0.46 -53.88 -16.35
CA LEU A 27 0.01 -54.25 -17.68
C LEU A 27 -0.84 -55.42 -18.19
N SER A 28 -1.29 -55.29 -19.44
CA SER A 28 -1.90 -56.35 -20.22
C SER A 28 -0.95 -56.74 -21.37
N PRO A 29 -0.96 -58.01 -21.83
CA PRO A 29 -0.18 -58.42 -22.98
C PRO A 29 -0.65 -57.64 -24.21
N SER A 30 0.28 -57.20 -25.06
CA SER A 30 -0.07 -56.52 -26.31
C SER A 30 -0.74 -57.50 -27.28
N SER A 31 -1.62 -57.00 -28.14
CA SER A 31 -2.26 -57.82 -29.19
C SER A 31 -1.22 -58.47 -30.09
N THR A 32 -0.15 -57.73 -30.42
CA THR A 32 0.98 -58.22 -31.22
C THR A 32 1.66 -59.43 -30.58
N PHE A 33 1.89 -59.41 -29.26
CA PHE A 33 2.47 -60.52 -28.53
C PHE A 33 1.56 -61.75 -28.56
N LEU A 34 0.25 -61.57 -28.37
CA LEU A 34 -0.71 -62.68 -28.42
C LEU A 34 -0.76 -63.33 -29.80
N THR A 35 -0.72 -62.53 -30.88
CA THR A 35 -0.69 -63.04 -32.25
C THR A 35 0.59 -63.82 -32.53
N SER A 36 1.75 -63.28 -32.15
CA SER A 36 3.04 -63.97 -32.32
C SER A 36 3.13 -65.26 -31.49
N ASN A 37 2.60 -65.26 -30.27
CA ASN A 37 2.56 -66.45 -29.41
C ASN A 37 1.65 -67.55 -29.99
N SER A 38 0.53 -67.15 -30.62
CA SER A 38 -0.40 -68.07 -31.27
C SER A 38 0.17 -68.69 -32.54
N SER A 39 0.99 -67.94 -33.29
CA SER A 39 1.63 -68.43 -34.52
C SER A 39 2.86 -69.32 -34.30
N ALA A 40 3.39 -69.37 -33.08
CA ALA A 40 4.67 -70.02 -32.79
C ALA A 40 4.58 -71.54 -32.52
N GLU A 41 3.39 -72.16 -32.64
CA GLU A 41 3.03 -73.58 -32.40
C GLU A 41 3.95 -74.38 -31.44
N GLU A 42 5.15 -74.76 -31.85
CA GLU A 42 6.14 -75.48 -31.02
C GLU A 42 6.72 -74.66 -29.84
N ASN A 43 6.83 -73.34 -29.96
CA ASN A 43 7.40 -72.44 -28.94
C ASN A 43 6.34 -71.58 -28.22
N ALA A 44 5.05 -71.90 -28.39
CA ALA A 44 3.97 -71.14 -27.78
C ALA A 44 4.00 -71.24 -26.24
N LEU A 45 4.11 -70.10 -25.57
CA LEU A 45 4.00 -70.00 -24.12
C LEU A 45 2.57 -70.34 -23.69
N ARG A 46 2.44 -71.19 -22.67
CA ARG A 46 1.14 -71.54 -22.10
C ARG A 46 0.48 -70.30 -21.50
N GLN A 47 -0.80 -70.07 -21.81
CA GLN A 47 -1.56 -68.94 -21.29
C GLN A 47 -1.48 -68.81 -19.76
N LYS A 48 -1.56 -69.94 -19.04
CA LYS A 48 -1.42 -69.96 -17.57
C LYS A 48 -0.11 -69.39 -17.06
N SER A 49 1.00 -69.65 -17.77
CA SER A 49 2.32 -69.12 -17.39
C SER A 49 2.43 -67.63 -17.65
N ILE A 50 1.80 -67.14 -18.73
CA ILE A 50 1.70 -65.71 -19.05
C ILE A 50 0.88 -65.01 -17.97
N ASP A 51 -0.29 -65.56 -17.62
CA ASP A 51 -1.18 -64.98 -16.59
C ASP A 51 -0.50 -64.94 -15.22
N GLU A 52 0.23 -65.99 -14.83
CA GLU A 52 0.97 -66.03 -13.56
C GLU A 52 2.13 -65.03 -13.54
N ALA A 53 2.89 -64.91 -14.64
CA ALA A 53 3.96 -63.92 -14.78
C ALA A 53 3.40 -62.49 -14.71
N LEU A 54 2.30 -62.22 -15.42
CA LEU A 54 1.60 -60.93 -15.39
C LEU A 54 1.07 -60.61 -13.99
N HIS A 55 0.52 -61.59 -13.28
CA HIS A 55 0.05 -61.40 -11.92
C HIS A 55 1.19 -61.01 -10.98
N LYS A 56 2.34 -61.71 -11.05
CA LYS A 56 3.54 -61.39 -10.28
C LYS A 56 4.10 -60.01 -10.63
N LEU A 57 4.20 -59.69 -11.92
CA LEU A 57 4.69 -58.40 -12.41
C LEU A 57 3.81 -57.23 -11.95
N ASN A 58 2.49 -57.35 -12.12
CA ASN A 58 1.54 -56.35 -11.66
C ASN A 58 1.56 -56.19 -10.13
N GLY A 59 1.78 -57.28 -9.40
CA GLY A 59 2.02 -57.24 -7.94
C GLY A 59 3.28 -56.46 -7.56
N LEU A 60 4.38 -56.67 -8.27
CA LEU A 60 5.63 -55.93 -8.08
C LEU A 60 5.47 -54.44 -8.44
N LEU A 61 4.79 -54.15 -9.55
CA LEU A 61 4.51 -52.78 -9.99
C LEU A 61 3.68 -52.01 -8.96
N LYS A 62 2.66 -52.64 -8.37
CA LYS A 62 1.88 -52.06 -7.26
C LYS A 62 2.75 -51.77 -6.03
N LYS A 63 3.63 -52.70 -5.66
CA LYS A 63 4.56 -52.51 -4.52
C LYS A 63 5.52 -51.35 -4.78
N HIS A 64 6.12 -51.30 -5.98
CA HIS A 64 7.01 -50.22 -6.39
C HIS A 64 6.30 -48.87 -6.38
N ASN A 65 5.10 -48.78 -6.98
CA ASN A 65 4.33 -47.54 -7.03
C ASN A 65 4.01 -47.02 -5.62
N ARG A 66 3.65 -47.91 -4.68
CA ARG A 66 3.40 -47.53 -3.28
C ARG A 66 4.65 -47.02 -2.56
N LEU A 67 5.82 -47.60 -2.84
CA LEU A 67 7.09 -47.21 -2.22
C LEU A 67 7.64 -45.90 -2.82
N ALA A 68 7.65 -45.79 -4.16
CA ALA A 68 8.19 -44.63 -4.87
C ALA A 68 7.31 -43.39 -4.72
N TYR A 69 5.98 -43.58 -4.72
CA TYR A 69 5.02 -42.48 -4.71
C TYR A 69 4.18 -42.45 -3.42
N GLY A 70 4.84 -42.41 -2.27
CA GLY A 70 4.18 -42.21 -0.98
C GLY A 70 3.44 -40.86 -0.89
N PRO A 71 2.40 -40.72 -0.05
CA PRO A 71 1.64 -39.47 0.06
C PRO A 71 2.50 -38.24 0.38
N GLN A 72 3.51 -38.41 1.25
CA GLN A 72 4.46 -37.36 1.60
C GLN A 72 5.36 -36.98 0.43
N ALA A 73 5.84 -37.95 -0.36
CA ALA A 73 6.67 -37.70 -1.52
C ALA A 73 5.91 -36.89 -2.59
N LYS A 74 4.65 -37.25 -2.85
CA LYS A 74 3.80 -36.51 -3.81
C LYS A 74 3.59 -35.06 -3.38
N ARG A 75 3.33 -34.82 -2.09
CA ARG A 75 3.18 -33.47 -1.54
C ARG A 75 4.49 -32.68 -1.63
N HIS A 76 5.61 -33.30 -1.27
CA HIS A 76 6.93 -32.66 -1.34
C HIS A 76 7.31 -32.27 -2.78
N VAL A 77 7.00 -33.11 -3.77
CA VAL A 77 7.21 -32.77 -5.19
C VAL A 77 6.29 -31.63 -5.62
N ALA A 78 5.01 -31.63 -5.19
CA ALA A 78 4.10 -30.51 -5.49
C ALA A 78 4.62 -29.18 -4.91
N GLU A 79 5.15 -29.20 -3.68
CA GLU A 79 5.78 -28.02 -3.06
C GLU A 79 7.07 -27.59 -3.77
N GLN A 80 7.89 -28.53 -4.25
CA GLN A 80 9.08 -28.19 -5.04
C GLN A 80 8.70 -27.53 -6.36
N VAL A 81 7.70 -28.05 -7.06
CA VAL A 81 7.20 -27.45 -8.30
C VAL A 81 6.62 -26.06 -8.02
N ASP A 82 5.99 -25.86 -6.87
CA ASP A 82 5.55 -24.53 -6.43
C ASP A 82 6.72 -23.57 -6.20
N ARG A 83 7.73 -23.99 -5.44
CA ARG A 83 8.94 -23.18 -5.22
C ARG A 83 9.66 -22.83 -6.53
N LEU A 84 9.81 -23.80 -7.44
CA LEU A 84 10.43 -23.56 -8.75
C LEU A 84 9.63 -22.60 -9.61
N TYR A 85 8.29 -22.70 -9.60
CA TYR A 85 7.43 -21.76 -10.33
C TYR A 85 7.59 -20.34 -9.79
N TRP A 86 7.63 -20.16 -8.47
CA TRP A 86 7.88 -18.84 -7.87
C TRP A 86 9.27 -18.31 -8.22
N VAL A 87 10.31 -19.13 -8.13
CA VAL A 87 11.68 -18.72 -8.48
C VAL A 87 11.84 -18.43 -9.98
N ALA A 88 11.16 -19.18 -10.85
CA ALA A 88 11.18 -18.92 -12.29
C ALA A 88 10.42 -17.64 -12.64
N GLY A 89 9.25 -17.42 -12.03
CA GLY A 89 8.49 -16.18 -12.19
C GLY A 89 9.26 -14.96 -11.67
N ASP A 90 10.00 -15.10 -10.57
CA ASP A 90 10.84 -14.02 -10.02
C ASP A 90 12.06 -13.71 -10.92
N ARG A 91 12.54 -14.70 -11.69
CA ARG A 91 13.64 -14.53 -12.65
C ARG A 91 13.20 -13.90 -13.97
N ASP A 92 12.03 -14.24 -14.49
CA ASP A 92 11.46 -13.60 -15.69
C ASP A 92 11.01 -12.15 -15.40
N VAL A 93 10.70 -11.81 -14.15
CA VAL A 93 10.43 -10.44 -13.67
C VAL A 93 11.70 -9.57 -13.65
N HIS A 94 12.90 -10.18 -13.62
CA HIS A 94 14.17 -9.46 -13.58
C HIS A 94 14.86 -9.32 -14.96
N ASP A 95 14.20 -9.70 -16.06
CA ASP A 95 14.76 -9.60 -17.42
C ASP A 95 14.07 -8.47 -18.23
N ASP A 96 14.64 -7.26 -18.13
CA ASP A 96 14.73 -6.20 -19.15
C ASP A 96 13.50 -5.85 -20.02
N GLY A 97 12.42 -5.30 -19.45
CA GLY A 97 11.51 -4.52 -20.31
C GLY A 97 10.41 -3.69 -19.71
N GLU A 98 9.64 -4.21 -18.75
CA GLU A 98 8.35 -3.59 -18.43
C GLU A 98 7.99 -3.73 -16.94
N GLU A 99 8.91 -3.34 -16.05
CA GLU A 99 8.64 -3.16 -14.60
C GLU A 99 7.48 -2.20 -14.32
N TRP A 100 6.95 -1.48 -15.32
CA TRP A 100 5.76 -0.62 -15.25
C TRP A 100 4.45 -1.36 -15.60
N ALA A 101 4.52 -2.54 -16.24
CA ALA A 101 3.39 -3.32 -16.74
C ALA A 101 2.96 -4.49 -15.83
N GLU A 102 3.79 -4.86 -14.84
CA GLU A 102 3.47 -5.89 -13.86
C GLU A 102 2.24 -5.57 -12.99
N LYS A 103 1.50 -6.62 -12.63
CA LYS A 103 0.29 -6.46 -11.84
C LYS A 103 0.62 -6.19 -10.38
N GLY A 104 0.33 -4.97 -9.91
CA GLY A 104 0.50 -4.58 -8.50
C GLY A 104 1.62 -3.56 -8.26
N ILE A 105 2.16 -2.99 -9.33
CA ILE A 105 3.18 -1.95 -9.27
C ILE A 105 2.65 -0.69 -8.58
N ASP A 106 3.53 -0.09 -7.77
CA ASP A 106 3.26 1.18 -7.12
C ASP A 106 3.71 2.37 -7.99
N TYR A 107 2.77 2.97 -8.72
CA TYR A 107 2.98 4.20 -9.50
C TYR A 107 3.30 5.45 -8.66
N ARG A 108 3.52 5.31 -7.34
CA ARG A 108 4.08 6.37 -6.51
C ARG A 108 5.60 6.47 -6.67
N ARG A 109 6.32 5.48 -7.20
CA ARG A 109 7.78 5.62 -7.33
C ARG A 109 8.14 6.35 -8.63
N GLU A 110 9.12 7.25 -8.55
CA GLU A 110 9.46 8.15 -9.67
C GLU A 110 10.14 7.38 -10.80
N ASN A 111 10.98 6.41 -10.46
CA ASN A 111 11.65 5.51 -11.40
C ASN A 111 10.68 4.72 -12.28
N ILE A 112 9.56 4.24 -11.73
CA ILE A 112 8.54 3.50 -12.49
C ILE A 112 7.82 4.45 -13.44
N VAL A 113 7.48 5.65 -12.95
CA VAL A 113 6.79 6.67 -13.74
C VAL A 113 7.63 7.13 -14.94
N GLU A 114 8.93 7.26 -14.75
CA GLU A 114 9.90 7.61 -15.81
C GLU A 114 10.02 6.52 -16.88
N GLN A 115 9.76 5.26 -16.54
CA GLN A 115 9.78 4.13 -17.48
C GLN A 115 8.48 3.99 -18.28
N LEU A 116 7.42 4.77 -17.99
CA LEU A 116 6.16 4.67 -18.73
C LEU A 116 6.33 5.13 -20.19
N PRO A 117 5.87 4.32 -21.15
CA PRO A 117 5.80 4.74 -22.55
C PRO A 117 4.92 5.97 -22.73
N GLU A 118 5.30 6.88 -23.64
CA GLU A 118 4.44 8.01 -24.04
C GLU A 118 3.19 7.54 -24.80
N GLU A 119 3.23 6.33 -25.35
CA GLU A 119 2.13 5.72 -26.09
C GLU A 119 1.83 4.31 -25.62
N TRP A 120 0.55 3.99 -25.40
CA TRP A 120 0.10 2.70 -24.84
C TRP A 120 0.50 1.49 -25.70
N SER A 121 0.29 1.56 -27.01
CA SER A 121 0.86 0.69 -28.06
C SER A 121 0.26 1.06 -29.43
N GLU A 122 1.02 0.90 -30.51
CA GLU A 122 0.55 1.16 -31.89
C GLU A 122 -0.67 0.29 -32.26
N GLU A 123 -0.71 -0.93 -31.72
CA GLU A 123 -1.82 -1.88 -31.94
C GLU A 123 -3.10 -1.48 -31.19
N ALA A 124 -2.98 -0.87 -30.00
CA ALA A 124 -4.13 -0.38 -29.26
C ALA A 124 -4.68 0.92 -29.85
N GLN A 125 -3.83 1.77 -30.43
CA GLN A 125 -4.28 2.97 -31.13
C GLN A 125 -5.16 2.63 -32.33
N THR A 126 -4.86 1.53 -33.03
CA THR A 126 -5.63 1.07 -34.20
C THR A 126 -6.89 0.29 -33.83
N LYS A 127 -6.83 -0.59 -32.82
CA LYS A 127 -7.97 -1.43 -32.40
C LYS A 127 -8.91 -0.75 -31.41
N THR A 128 -8.43 0.17 -30.57
CA THR A 128 -9.24 0.79 -29.51
C THR A 128 -8.75 2.22 -29.17
N PRO A 129 -9.09 3.21 -30.01
CA PRO A 129 -8.59 4.58 -29.87
C PRO A 129 -9.06 5.27 -28.56
N GLU A 130 -10.24 4.95 -28.05
CA GLU A 130 -10.77 5.54 -26.81
C GLU A 130 -9.90 5.20 -25.59
N GLN A 131 -9.34 3.99 -25.53
CA GLN A 131 -8.48 3.56 -24.43
C GLN A 131 -7.11 4.21 -24.52
N ALA A 132 -6.58 4.40 -25.74
CA ALA A 132 -5.33 5.13 -25.96
C ALA A 132 -5.43 6.60 -25.53
N GLN A 133 -6.57 7.26 -25.79
CA GLN A 133 -6.81 8.63 -25.31
C GLN A 133 -6.89 8.69 -23.78
N LYS A 134 -7.62 7.77 -23.15
CA LYS A 134 -7.69 7.67 -21.68
C LYS A 134 -6.32 7.44 -21.04
N TYR A 135 -5.46 6.63 -21.68
CA TYR A 135 -4.09 6.46 -21.20
C TYR A 135 -3.32 7.78 -21.20
N LYS A 136 -3.32 8.52 -22.32
CA LYS A 136 -2.64 9.81 -22.43
C LYS A 136 -3.15 10.82 -21.39
N GLU A 137 -4.46 10.88 -21.15
CA GLU A 137 -5.04 11.71 -20.09
C GLU A 137 -4.56 11.29 -18.68
N LEU A 138 -4.53 9.99 -18.39
CA LEU A 138 -4.08 9.49 -17.09
C LEU A 138 -2.58 9.73 -16.87
N GLN A 139 -1.76 9.56 -17.91
CA GLN A 139 -0.33 9.82 -17.86
C GLN A 139 -0.05 11.30 -17.57
N GLN A 140 -0.76 12.22 -18.21
CA GLN A 140 -0.66 13.67 -17.93
C GLN A 140 -1.04 13.99 -16.48
N ARG A 141 -2.16 13.44 -15.99
CA ARG A 141 -2.56 13.61 -14.58
C ARG A 141 -1.53 13.06 -13.61
N LEU A 142 -0.89 11.95 -13.95
CA LEU A 142 0.16 11.34 -13.13
C LEU A 142 1.37 12.29 -13.06
N ALA A 143 1.82 12.84 -14.19
CA ALA A 143 2.90 13.82 -14.25
C ALA A 143 2.60 15.08 -13.41
N GLU A 144 1.38 15.63 -13.50
CA GLU A 144 0.96 16.78 -12.68
C GLU A 144 0.99 16.47 -11.18
N LEU A 145 0.48 15.30 -10.77
CA LEU A 145 0.47 14.89 -9.37
C LEU A 145 1.88 14.65 -8.83
N MET A 146 2.79 14.13 -9.66
CA MET A 146 4.18 13.92 -9.31
C MET A 146 4.90 15.25 -9.07
N GLU A 147 4.68 16.24 -9.92
CA GLU A 147 5.23 17.58 -9.73
C GLU A 147 4.71 18.24 -8.45
N ARG A 148 3.39 18.16 -8.20
CA ARG A 148 2.81 18.66 -6.94
C ARG A 148 3.41 17.95 -5.72
N ARG A 149 3.65 16.65 -5.82
CA ARG A 149 4.26 15.88 -4.73
C ARG A 149 5.72 16.28 -4.51
N LYS A 150 6.48 16.49 -5.58
CA LYS A 150 7.86 16.96 -5.50
C LYS A 150 7.93 18.31 -4.78
N GLN A 151 7.11 19.28 -5.19
CA GLN A 151 7.00 20.58 -4.53
C GLN A 151 6.61 20.47 -3.05
N ALA A 152 5.68 19.57 -2.71
CA ALA A 152 5.30 19.32 -1.33
C ALA A 152 6.45 18.71 -0.51
N ARG A 153 7.22 17.78 -1.08
CA ARG A 153 8.41 17.20 -0.44
C ARG A 153 9.49 18.25 -0.21
N GLU A 154 9.80 19.07 -1.19
CA GLU A 154 10.77 20.17 -1.07
C GLU A 154 10.37 21.15 0.03
N LYS A 155 9.07 21.51 0.13
CA LYS A 155 8.56 22.35 1.23
C LYS A 155 8.74 21.67 2.58
N VAL A 156 8.43 20.38 2.70
CA VAL A 156 8.60 19.63 3.95
C VAL A 156 10.07 19.53 4.35
N GLU A 157 10.97 19.30 3.40
CA GLU A 157 12.41 19.29 3.65
C GLU A 157 12.90 20.68 4.08
N GLY A 158 12.44 21.75 3.43
CA GLY A 158 12.70 23.12 3.84
C GLY A 158 12.25 23.41 5.28
N TYR A 159 11.02 23.01 5.65
CA TYR A 159 10.53 23.16 7.02
C TYR A 159 11.27 22.30 8.03
N LYS A 160 11.70 21.09 7.66
CA LYS A 160 12.53 20.24 8.53
C LYS A 160 13.91 20.85 8.75
N ALA A 161 14.54 21.39 7.71
CA ALA A 161 15.81 22.10 7.83
C ALA A 161 15.66 23.35 8.71
N PHE A 162 14.62 24.14 8.49
CA PHE A 162 14.31 25.31 9.31
C PHE A 162 14.03 24.93 10.77
N LYS A 163 13.25 23.88 11.00
CA LYS A 163 13.03 23.33 12.34
C LYS A 163 14.34 22.90 12.98
N GLY A 164 15.23 22.22 12.25
CA GLY A 164 16.56 21.87 12.77
C GLY A 164 17.36 23.08 13.24
N VAL A 165 17.28 24.20 12.53
CA VAL A 165 17.91 25.47 12.96
C VAL A 165 17.20 26.06 14.20
N LEU A 166 15.87 26.03 14.25
CA LEU A 166 15.12 26.47 15.42
C LEU A 166 15.41 25.60 16.65
N ASP A 167 15.52 24.28 16.49
CA ASP A 167 15.83 23.36 17.57
C ASP A 167 17.22 23.65 18.17
N LEU A 168 18.19 24.07 17.35
CA LEU A 168 19.50 24.56 17.83
C LEU A 168 19.38 25.87 18.62
N LEU A 169 18.40 26.71 18.30
CA LEU A 169 18.13 27.98 18.98
C LEU A 169 17.20 27.81 20.21
N ALA A 170 16.46 26.71 20.28
CA ALA A 170 15.51 26.40 21.35
C ALA A 170 16.14 25.63 22.52
N GLY A 171 17.40 25.20 22.40
CA GLY A 171 18.14 24.60 23.50
C GLY A 171 18.36 25.60 24.65
N GLU A 172 18.31 25.12 25.89
CA GLU A 172 18.58 25.92 27.11
C GLU A 172 19.95 26.65 27.06
N ASP A 173 20.90 26.10 26.29
CA ASP A 173 22.26 26.63 26.09
C ASP A 173 22.37 27.63 24.93
N ALA A 174 21.29 27.91 24.18
CA ALA A 174 21.33 28.73 22.97
C ALA A 174 21.50 30.24 23.22
N GLY A 175 21.63 30.66 24.49
CA GLY A 175 21.90 32.05 24.86
C GLY A 175 20.79 33.04 24.49
N VAL A 176 19.61 32.55 24.11
CA VAL A 176 18.43 33.39 23.87
C VAL A 176 17.95 33.92 25.21
N GLN A 177 18.09 35.23 25.40
CA GLN A 177 17.67 35.89 26.64
C GLN A 177 16.16 35.72 26.82
N GLN A 178 15.75 35.14 27.95
CA GLN A 178 14.34 34.93 28.30
C GLN A 178 13.54 36.24 28.44
N ASN A 179 14.22 37.39 28.47
CA ASN A 179 13.64 38.73 28.60
C ASN A 179 13.42 39.43 27.26
N LEU A 180 13.29 38.69 26.16
CA LEU A 180 13.04 39.29 24.85
C LEU A 180 11.57 39.74 24.76
N VAL A 181 11.35 41.06 24.69
CA VAL A 181 10.01 41.61 24.42
C VAL A 181 9.67 41.31 22.95
N THR A 182 8.88 40.27 22.74
CA THR A 182 8.36 39.91 21.42
C THR A 182 7.12 40.74 21.08
N LYS A 183 6.87 40.99 19.79
CA LYS A 183 5.62 41.60 19.32
C LYS A 183 4.48 40.62 19.57
N ASN A 184 3.45 41.04 20.32
CA ASN A 184 2.41 40.21 20.95
C ASN A 184 2.91 39.30 22.10
N GLY A 185 3.96 39.72 22.81
CA GLY A 185 4.43 39.00 24.00
C GLY A 185 3.62 39.32 25.26
N GLU A 186 3.82 38.53 26.33
CA GLU A 186 3.14 38.68 27.61
C GLU A 186 3.27 40.10 28.19
N VAL A 187 4.43 40.75 27.99
CA VAL A 187 4.67 42.13 28.43
C VAL A 187 3.77 43.12 27.67
N GLU A 188 3.51 42.93 26.38
CA GLU A 188 2.64 43.82 25.60
C GLU A 188 1.17 43.67 26.02
N GLU A 189 0.73 42.44 26.29
CA GLU A 189 -0.61 42.17 26.84
C GLU A 189 -0.78 42.80 28.23
N GLU A 190 0.21 42.66 29.12
CA GLU A 190 0.18 43.28 30.44
C GLU A 190 0.23 44.81 30.35
N LEU A 191 1.02 45.38 29.44
CA LEU A 191 1.01 46.83 29.16
C LEU A 191 -0.35 47.31 28.61
N GLU A 192 -1.06 46.50 27.83
CA GLU A 192 -2.40 46.82 27.36
C GLU A 192 -3.42 46.75 28.51
N LYS A 193 -3.34 45.75 29.38
CA LYS A 193 -4.15 45.66 30.61
C LYS A 193 -3.88 46.85 31.53
N MET A 194 -2.62 47.23 31.72
CA MET A 194 -2.24 48.41 32.49
C MET A 194 -2.79 49.70 31.87
N ARG A 195 -2.78 49.86 30.54
CA ARG A 195 -3.39 51.02 29.87
C ARG A 195 -4.90 51.09 30.10
N ARG A 196 -5.62 49.96 30.02
CA ARG A 196 -7.06 49.92 30.31
C ARG A 196 -7.36 50.21 31.78
N LEU A 197 -6.54 49.67 32.70
CA LEU A 197 -6.63 49.97 34.13
C LEU A 197 -6.37 51.45 34.41
N MET A 198 -5.37 52.06 33.78
CA MET A 198 -5.06 53.48 33.93
C MET A 198 -6.23 54.36 33.47
N LEU A 199 -6.81 54.07 32.31
CA LEU A 199 -8.02 54.76 31.83
C LEU A 199 -9.20 54.64 32.80
N ARG A 200 -9.38 53.47 33.43
CA ARG A 200 -10.43 53.26 34.44
C ARG A 200 -10.14 54.00 35.74
N VAL A 201 -8.89 54.00 36.19
CA VAL A 201 -8.45 54.71 37.41
C VAL A 201 -8.56 56.22 37.21
N GLU A 202 -8.15 56.76 36.06
CA GLU A 202 -8.35 58.17 35.71
C GLU A 202 -9.83 58.55 35.71
N ARG A 203 -10.71 57.73 35.11
CA ARG A 203 -12.16 57.97 35.15
C ARG A 203 -12.73 57.88 36.57
N GLY A 204 -12.27 56.93 37.38
CA GLY A 204 -12.68 56.78 38.77
C GLY A 204 -12.19 57.93 39.67
N MET A 205 -10.98 58.44 39.42
CA MET A 205 -10.41 59.57 40.16
C MET A 205 -11.07 60.89 39.77
N ASN A 206 -11.33 61.12 38.47
CA ASN A 206 -12.12 62.27 38.01
C ASN A 206 -13.56 62.21 38.52
N GLY A 207 -14.17 61.01 38.55
CA GLY A 207 -15.49 60.81 39.12
C GLY A 207 -15.55 61.01 40.64
N LEU A 208 -14.45 60.78 41.37
CA LEU A 208 -14.33 61.09 42.80
C LEU A 208 -14.08 62.59 43.04
N GLU A 209 -13.36 63.28 42.16
CA GLU A 209 -13.27 64.75 42.19
C GLU A 209 -14.64 65.41 41.94
N GLU A 210 -15.46 64.87 41.02
CA GLU A 210 -16.85 65.32 40.82
C GLU A 210 -17.76 64.97 42.01
N LYS A 211 -17.59 63.79 42.63
CA LYS A 211 -18.39 63.37 43.80
C LYS A 211 -18.00 64.07 45.11
N GLY A 212 -16.82 64.70 45.15
CA GLY A 212 -16.45 65.66 46.20
C GLY A 212 -17.13 67.03 46.06
N ALA A 213 -17.77 67.31 44.91
CA ALA A 213 -18.37 68.59 44.58
C ALA A 213 -19.90 68.57 44.40
N GLY A 214 -20.56 67.41 44.52
CA GLY A 214 -22.01 67.31 44.29
C GLY A 214 -22.67 66.18 45.07
N ASP A 215 -23.35 66.55 46.16
CA ASP A 215 -24.39 65.75 46.81
C ASP A 215 -25.64 65.70 45.91
N GLY A 216 -26.28 64.55 45.78
CA GLY A 216 -27.62 64.42 45.18
C GLY A 216 -27.79 63.40 44.05
N ASP A 217 -28.16 62.18 44.45
CA ASP A 217 -29.29 61.37 43.93
C ASP A 217 -29.26 60.78 42.50
N GLY A 218 -29.81 59.54 42.37
CA GLY A 218 -30.23 58.95 41.09
C GLY A 218 -29.55 57.63 40.69
N MET A 219 -30.19 56.51 40.99
CA MET A 219 -29.83 55.14 40.55
C MET A 219 -30.38 54.82 39.14
N ASP A 220 -29.61 53.99 38.42
CA ASP A 220 -29.95 53.08 37.30
C ASP A 220 -30.32 53.74 35.93
N VAL A 221 -29.84 53.29 34.75
CA VAL A 221 -30.05 51.98 34.10
C VAL A 221 -29.20 51.89 32.79
N ASP A 222 -28.64 50.71 32.51
CA ASP A 222 -28.16 50.09 31.24
C ASP A 222 -27.17 50.81 30.29
N GLU A 223 -25.88 50.41 30.31
CA GLU A 223 -24.81 50.94 29.43
C GLU A 223 -24.11 49.88 28.54
N GLU A 224 -24.67 48.67 28.33
CA GLU A 224 -24.03 47.66 27.45
C GLU A 224 -24.09 47.99 25.95
N GLY A 225 -25.04 48.82 25.50
CA GLY A 225 -25.21 49.16 24.07
C GLY A 225 -24.43 50.39 23.58
N PHE A 226 -23.88 51.20 24.49
CA PHE A 226 -23.23 52.47 24.14
C PHE A 226 -21.70 52.37 23.99
N GLU A 227 -21.10 51.30 24.49
CA GLU A 227 -19.64 51.13 24.47
C GLU A 227 -19.09 50.70 23.10
N GLU A 228 -19.77 49.80 22.37
CA GLU A 228 -19.30 49.32 21.07
C GLU A 228 -19.28 50.43 20.00
N GLY A 229 -20.31 51.29 19.98
CA GLY A 229 -20.40 52.38 19.00
C GLY A 229 -19.37 53.50 19.23
N LYS A 230 -18.90 53.68 20.46
CA LYS A 230 -17.90 54.70 20.81
C LYS A 230 -16.48 54.20 20.53
N ILE A 231 -16.21 52.92 20.74
CA ILE A 231 -14.94 52.27 20.40
C ILE A 231 -14.74 52.27 18.87
N LEU A 232 -15.79 51.96 18.08
CA LEU A 232 -15.75 52.05 16.61
C LEU A 232 -15.50 53.47 16.08
N ARG A 233 -16.01 54.50 16.79
CA ARG A 233 -15.72 55.91 16.45
C ARG A 233 -14.31 56.35 16.80
N LEU A 234 -13.69 55.77 17.83
CA LEU A 234 -12.30 56.06 18.21
C LEU A 234 -11.29 55.30 17.34
N LEU A 235 -11.64 54.13 16.82
CA LEU A 235 -10.83 53.39 15.85
C LEU A 235 -10.93 53.93 14.40
N GLY A 236 -11.95 54.74 14.10
CA GLY A 236 -12.24 55.26 12.75
C GLY A 236 -11.99 56.76 12.55
N GLY A 237 -11.16 57.39 13.38
CA GLY A 237 -10.90 58.84 13.31
C GLY A 237 -9.49 59.21 12.85
N ALA A 238 -9.39 59.47 11.53
CA ALA A 238 -8.24 59.93 10.73
C ALA A 238 -7.24 58.86 10.24
#